data_AF-A0A9Q0SWS6-F1
#
_entry.id   AF-A0A9Q0SWS6-F1
#
_cell.length_a   1.000
_cell.length_b   1.000
_cell.length_c   1.000
_cell.angle_alpha   90.00
_cell.angle_beta   90.00
_cell.angle_gamma   90.00
#
_symmetry.space_group_name_H-M   'P 1'
#
loop_
_entity.id
_entity.type
_entity.pdbx_description
1 polymer ?
#
loop_
_entity_poly.entity_id
_entity_poly.type
_entity_poly.pdbx_seq_one_letter_code
_entity_poly.pdbx_strand_id
1 'polypeptide(L)' 'MGTVTNQAERQTQVETTPEIVDALLEAARYDDFEDITRLASSGISLDSKDSLGRT' A
#
# COMPACT_ATOMS: atom_id res chain seq x y z
N MET A 1 33.49 -19.55 -1.47
CA MET A 1 32.97 -18.17 -1.48
C MET A 1 31.47 -18.28 -1.71
N GLY A 2 30.68 -18.04 -0.66
CA GLY A 2 29.23 -18.28 -0.66
C GLY A 2 28.51 -17.32 -1.60
N THR A 3 27.60 -17.85 -2.41
CA THR A 3 26.62 -17.09 -3.17
C THR A 3 25.73 -16.36 -2.18
N VAL A 4 25.93 -15.05 -2.03
CA VAL A 4 25.00 -14.19 -1.29
C VAL A 4 23.69 -14.18 -2.07
N THR A 5 22.77 -15.00 -1.61
CA THR A 5 21.38 -15.01 -2.01
C THR A 5 20.79 -13.63 -1.74
N ASN A 6 20.72 -12.81 -2.78
CA ASN A 6 20.09 -11.48 -2.75
C ASN A 6 18.56 -11.68 -2.68
N GLN A 7 18.05 -12.11 -1.53
CA GLN A 7 16.64 -12.31 -1.23
C GLN A 7 15.96 -11.05 -0.64
N ALA A 8 16.64 -9.90 -0.67
CA ALA A 8 16.16 -8.67 -0.02
C ALA A 8 15.30 -7.77 -0.92
N GLU A 9 15.18 -8.05 -2.24
CA GLU A 9 14.47 -7.17 -3.18
C GLU A 9 13.18 -7.78 -3.72
N ARG A 10 12.51 -8.60 -2.89
CA ARG A 10 11.04 -8.67 -2.93
C ARG A 10 10.50 -7.71 -1.88
N GLN A 11 10.98 -6.47 -1.90
CA GLN A 11 10.15 -5.38 -1.42
C GLN A 11 8.95 -5.43 -2.35
N THR A 12 7.87 -6.02 -1.86
CA THR A 12 6.57 -6.00 -2.51
C THR A 12 6.26 -4.54 -2.74
N GLN A 13 6.67 -4.02 -3.89
CA GLN A 13 6.13 -2.80 -4.43
C GLN A 13 4.67 -3.15 -4.60
N VAL A 14 3.88 -2.80 -3.58
CA VAL A 14 2.44 -2.98 -3.58
C VAL A 14 2.01 -2.01 -4.67
N GLU A 15 1.94 -2.53 -5.89
CA GLU A 15 1.45 -1.81 -7.04
C GLU A 15 0.10 -1.24 -6.63
N THR A 16 -0.11 0.05 -6.82
CA THR A 16 -1.33 0.74 -6.35
C THR A 16 -2.51 0.25 -7.19
N THR A 17 -2.99 -0.96 -6.91
CA THR A 17 -4.12 -1.55 -7.60
C THR A 17 -5.41 -0.95 -7.06
N PRO A 18 -6.51 -1.00 -7.82
CA PRO A 18 -7.79 -0.47 -7.39
C PRO A 18 -8.26 -1.04 -6.04
N GLU A 19 -7.99 -2.31 -5.77
CA GLU A 19 -8.38 -2.99 -4.53
C GLU A 19 -7.66 -2.41 -3.31
N ILE A 20 -6.43 -1.96 -3.49
CA ILE A 20 -5.61 -1.35 -2.44
C ILE A 20 -6.08 0.08 -2.15
N VAL A 21 -6.46 0.82 -3.20
CA VAL A 21 -7.06 2.15 -3.05
C VAL A 21 -8.41 2.03 -2.35
N ASP A 22 -9.23 1.04 -2.71
CA ASP A 22 -10.50 0.77 -2.03
C ASP A 22 -10.27 0.40 -0.56
N ALA A 23 -9.31 -0.48 -0.25
CA ALA A 23 -8.96 -0.83 1.13
C ALA A 23 -8.49 0.40 1.94
N LEU A 24 -7.68 1.29 1.34
CA LEU A 24 -7.27 2.54 1.97
C LEU A 24 -8.47 3.46 2.24
N LEU A 25 -9.39 3.59 1.27
CA LEU A 25 -10.57 4.43 1.39
C LEU A 25 -11.56 3.88 2.43
N GLU A 26 -11.67 2.56 2.55
CA GLU A 26 -12.43 1.91 3.61
C GLU A 26 -11.80 2.14 4.98
N ALA A 27 -10.49 1.92 5.11
CA ALA A 27 -9.76 2.18 6.36
C ALA A 27 -9.92 3.64 6.80
N ALA A 28 -9.79 4.60 5.89
CA ALA A 28 -10.03 6.02 6.16
C ALA A 28 -11.48 6.32 6.57
N ARG A 29 -12.47 5.62 5.99
CA ARG A 29 -13.89 5.79 6.33
C ARG A 29 -14.23 5.28 7.74
N TYR A 30 -13.51 4.26 8.21
CA TYR A 30 -13.72 3.66 9.53
C TYR A 30 -12.70 4.12 10.59
N ASP A 31 -11.89 5.15 10.28
CA ASP A 31 -10.80 5.63 11.15
C ASP A 31 -9.79 4.54 11.56
N ASP A 32 -9.54 3.57 10.68
CA ASP A 32 -8.55 2.50 10.89
C ASP A 32 -7.13 2.98 10.55
N PHE A 33 -6.51 3.66 11.51
CA PHE A 33 -5.15 4.16 11.39
C PHE A 33 -4.08 3.07 11.23
N GLU A 34 -4.34 1.86 11.73
CA GLU A 34 -3.37 0.77 11.66
C GLU A 34 -3.25 0.29 10.20
N ASP A 35 -4.40 0.08 9.55
CA ASP A 35 -4.42 -0.27 8.13
C ASP A 35 -3.91 0.87 7.24
N ILE A 36 -4.29 2.13 7.50
CA ILE A 36 -3.76 3.29 6.74
C ILE A 36 -2.24 3.35 6.83
N THR A 37 -1.67 3.19 8.03
CA THR A 37 -0.22 3.26 8.25
C THR A 37 0.51 2.11 7.57
N ARG A 38 -0.08 0.91 7.63
CA ARG A 38 0.45 -0.30 7.02
C ARG A 38 0.43 -0.21 5.49
N LEU A 39 -0.66 0.33 4.93
CA LEU A 39 -0.80 0.61 3.50
C LEU A 39 0.21 1.68 3.06
N ALA A 40 0.28 2.83 3.74
CA ALA A 40 1.25 3.88 3.44
C ALA A 40 2.71 3.38 3.52
N SER A 41 3.03 2.59 4.55
CA SER A 41 4.37 2.01 4.73
C SER A 41 4.74 0.98 3.66
N SER A 42 3.76 0.40 2.97
CA SER A 42 3.98 -0.50 1.84
C SER A 42 4.32 0.24 0.52
N GLY A 43 4.35 1.58 0.56
CA GLY A 43 4.66 2.43 -0.59
C GLY A 43 3.43 2.96 -1.34
N ILE A 44 2.24 2.84 -0.75
CA ILE A 44 1.00 3.35 -1.33
C ILE A 44 0.92 4.85 -1.13
N SER A 45 0.59 5.58 -2.20
CA SER A 45 0.36 7.01 -2.12
C SER A 45 -0.97 7.28 -1.40
N LEU A 46 -0.93 7.99 -0.27
CA LEU A 46 -2.14 8.40 0.46
C LEU A 46 -3.02 9.38 -0.34
N ASP A 47 -2.45 10.01 -1.37
CA ASP A 47 -3.17 10.89 -2.30
C ASP A 47 -3.78 10.11 -3.48
N SER A 48 -3.74 8.77 -3.44
CA SER A 48 -4.30 7.93 -4.49
C SER A 48 -5.82 8.05 -4.48
N LYS A 49 -6.41 8.26 -5.67
CA LYS A 49 -7.84 8.52 -5.84
C LYS A 49 -8.56 7.29 -6.33
N ASP A 50 -9.77 7.07 -5.83
CA ASP A 50 -10.67 6.07 -6.40
C ASP A 50 -11.14 6.47 -7.81
N SER A 51 -11.89 5.58 -8.47
CA SER A 51 -12.45 5.84 -9.81
C SER A 51 -13.41 7.04 -9.85
N LEU A 52 -13.80 7.59 -8.71
CA LEU A 52 -14.68 8.75 -8.55
C LEU A 52 -13.90 10.03 -8.17
N GLY A 53 -12.58 9.96 -8.02
CA GLY A 53 -11.72 11.10 -7.70
C GLY A 53 -11.66 11.44 -6.20
N ARG A 54 -12.08 10.53 -5.31
CA ARG A 54 -12.04 10.74 -3.85
C ARG A 54 -10.68 10.32 -3.30
N THR A 55 -10.06 11.22 -2.53
CA THR A 55 -8.94 10.96 -1.62
C THR A 55 -9.47 10.73 -0.22
#